data_AF-A0A971FFA6-F1
#
_entry.id   AF-A0A971FFA6-F1
#
_cell.length_a   1.000
_cell.length_b   1.000
_cell.length_c   1.000
_cell.angle_alpha   90.00
_cell.angle_beta   90.00
_cell.angle_gamma   90.00
#
_symmetry.space_group_name_H-M   'P 1'
#
loop_
_entity.id
_entity.type
_entity.pdbx_description
1 polymer ?
#
loop_
_entity_poly.entity_id
_entity_poly.type
_entity_poly.pdbx_seq_one_letter_code
_entity_poly.pdbx_strand_id
1 'polypeptide(L)'
;MTWLLFMLLAQTSQADALFAGAVPQDVPTFRVSEKGGTPLYAGLKVDGAWVRESGTDFAPTQEIEVYPDTPWGAQEPYRTLGRRLEITYETGAMRRERLRKSWEDLGYVFRETPGGWRPILKDDADHADRARALVEAVRRQPAAAAESGAGTAPVAPQEAAPGGGRGRILAQGAFLLAVGGVLLWLVVKKLILGEKPWTPVQ
;
A
#
# COMPACT_ATOMS: atom_id res chain seq x y z
N MET A 1 26.86 -6.64 -25.04
CA MET A 1 27.13 -6.71 -23.57
C MET A 1 26.19 -5.85 -22.73
N THR A 2 25.60 -4.78 -23.28
CA THR A 2 24.63 -3.90 -22.59
C THR A 2 23.25 -4.52 -22.33
N TRP A 3 22.84 -5.56 -23.08
CA TRP A 3 21.55 -6.24 -22.88
C TRP A 3 21.51 -7.16 -21.64
N LEU A 4 22.65 -7.68 -21.18
CA LEU A 4 22.72 -8.51 -19.96
C LEU A 4 22.56 -7.65 -18.69
N LEU A 5 22.98 -6.39 -18.72
CA LEU A 5 22.86 -5.48 -17.58
C LEU A 5 21.41 -5.11 -17.29
N PHE A 6 20.55 -5.01 -18.33
CA PHE A 6 19.13 -4.74 -18.18
C PHE A 6 18.32 -5.94 -17.68
N MET A 7 18.70 -7.18 -18.03
CA MET A 7 18.03 -8.37 -17.48
C MET A 7 18.38 -8.63 -16.00
N LEU A 8 19.57 -8.25 -15.55
CA LEU A 8 19.98 -8.38 -14.15
C LEU A 8 19.31 -7.35 -13.21
N LEU A 9 18.82 -6.24 -13.74
CA LEU A 9 18.07 -5.23 -12.97
C LEU A 9 16.57 -5.56 -12.80
N ALA A 10 16.05 -6.57 -13.51
CA ALA A 10 14.65 -7.01 -13.38
C ALA A 10 14.42 -8.02 -12.24
N GLN A 11 15.48 -8.49 -11.57
CA GLN A 11 15.35 -9.20 -10.30
C GLN A 11 15.28 -8.22 -9.13
N THR A 12 14.42 -7.20 -9.25
CA THR A 12 13.93 -6.54 -8.05
C THR A 12 13.20 -7.62 -7.27
N SER A 13 13.82 -8.08 -6.18
CA SER A 13 13.22 -8.96 -5.19
C SER A 13 11.77 -8.52 -5.00
N GLN A 14 10.82 -9.30 -5.50
CA GLN A 14 9.43 -9.17 -5.08
C GLN A 14 9.47 -9.49 -3.60
N ALA A 15 9.71 -8.47 -2.77
CA ALA A 15 9.55 -8.56 -1.33
C ALA A 15 8.14 -9.08 -1.16
N ASP A 16 8.03 -10.28 -0.58
CA ASP A 16 6.75 -10.93 -0.43
C ASP A 16 5.85 -9.97 0.35
N ALA A 17 4.71 -9.64 -0.23
CA ALA A 17 3.83 -8.57 0.23
C ALA A 17 3.31 -8.77 1.66
N LEU A 18 3.48 -9.98 2.18
CA LEU A 18 3.24 -10.35 3.56
C LEU A 18 4.17 -9.59 4.54
N PHE A 19 5.38 -9.21 4.12
CA PHE A 19 6.45 -8.69 4.96
C PHE A 19 6.66 -7.18 4.80
N ALA A 20 5.63 -6.39 5.15
CA ALA A 20 5.70 -4.93 5.16
C ALA A 20 6.33 -4.32 6.43
N GLY A 21 6.71 -5.16 7.40
CA GLY A 21 7.23 -4.75 8.70
C GLY A 21 8.73 -4.42 8.72
N ALA A 22 9.24 -4.05 9.90
CA ALA A 22 10.65 -3.71 10.12
C ALA A 22 11.59 -4.94 10.10
N VAL A 23 11.04 -6.15 10.21
CA VAL A 23 11.79 -7.40 10.27
C VAL A 23 11.91 -7.98 8.84
N PRO A 24 13.13 -8.11 8.29
CA PRO A 24 13.33 -8.66 6.94
C PRO A 24 12.72 -10.05 6.78
N GLN A 25 12.36 -10.41 5.54
CA GLN A 25 11.72 -11.69 5.22
C GLN A 25 12.58 -12.91 5.55
N ASP A 26 13.91 -12.79 5.41
CA ASP A 26 14.90 -13.84 5.66
C ASP A 26 15.28 -13.98 7.14
N VAL A 27 14.86 -13.02 7.98
CA VAL A 27 15.14 -13.02 9.42
C VAL A 27 14.08 -13.83 10.17
N PRO A 28 14.47 -14.75 11.06
CA PRO A 28 13.51 -15.50 11.87
C PRO A 28 12.76 -14.58 12.82
N THR A 29 11.59 -15.06 13.24
CA THR A 29 10.75 -14.35 14.19
C THR A 29 10.62 -15.19 15.45
N PHE A 30 10.47 -14.49 16.56
CA PHE A 30 10.37 -15.08 17.87
C PHE A 30 9.10 -14.56 18.52
N ARG A 31 8.39 -15.45 19.20
CA ARG A 31 7.38 -15.06 20.16
C ARG A 31 8.11 -14.64 21.43
N VAL A 32 7.98 -13.36 21.77
CA VAL A 32 8.63 -12.73 22.92
C VAL A 32 7.55 -12.33 23.92
N SER A 33 7.71 -12.72 25.18
CA SER A 33 6.94 -12.16 26.30
C SER A 33 7.87 -11.59 27.35
N GLU A 34 7.59 -10.37 27.79
CA GLU A 34 8.15 -9.90 29.04
C GLU A 34 7.46 -10.61 30.19
N LYS A 35 8.16 -10.88 31.30
CA LYS A 35 7.57 -11.58 32.46
C LYS A 35 6.28 -10.87 32.94
N GLY A 36 5.13 -11.49 32.68
CA GLY A 36 3.80 -10.95 33.00
C GLY A 36 3.17 -10.03 31.95
N GLY A 37 3.84 -9.79 30.83
CA GLY A 37 3.34 -8.99 29.70
C GLY A 37 2.65 -9.81 28.62
N THR A 38 1.96 -9.12 27.71
CA THR A 38 1.34 -9.76 26.54
C THR A 38 2.42 -10.24 25.57
N PRO A 39 2.35 -11.49 25.08
CA PRO A 39 3.31 -11.98 24.10
C PRO A 39 3.13 -11.25 22.77
N LEU A 40 4.24 -10.92 22.12
CA LEU A 40 4.30 -10.35 20.78
C LEU A 40 5.24 -11.16 19.90
N TYR A 41 5.14 -10.99 18.59
CA TYR A 41 6.08 -11.58 17.63
C TYR A 41 7.07 -10.52 17.19
N ALA A 42 8.36 -10.84 17.20
CA ALA A 42 9.42 -9.90 16.88
C ALA A 42 10.65 -10.57 16.27
N GLY A 43 11.36 -9.83 15.43
CA GLY A 43 12.75 -10.09 15.12
C GLY A 43 13.65 -9.57 16.25
N LEU A 44 14.78 -10.22 16.47
CA LEU A 44 15.71 -9.85 17.54
C LEU A 44 17.04 -9.41 16.95
N LYS A 45 17.62 -8.33 17.50
CA LYS A 45 19.03 -7.99 17.27
C LYS A 45 19.85 -8.02 18.55
N VAL A 46 21.09 -8.43 18.40
CA VAL A 46 22.12 -8.39 19.44
C VAL A 46 23.34 -7.72 18.82
N ASP A 47 23.89 -6.72 19.49
CA ASP A 47 25.06 -5.95 19.00
C ASP A 47 24.89 -5.42 17.56
N GLY A 48 23.65 -5.04 17.20
CA GLY A 48 23.30 -4.54 15.87
C GLY A 48 23.10 -5.61 14.78
N ALA A 49 23.36 -6.89 15.07
CA ALA A 49 23.16 -7.99 14.14
C ALA A 49 21.83 -8.73 14.39
N TRP A 50 21.14 -9.13 13.33
CA TRP A 50 19.93 -9.96 13.44
C TRP A 50 20.28 -11.35 13.95
N VAL A 51 19.51 -11.84 14.93
CA VAL A 51 19.57 -13.23 15.37
C VAL A 51 18.98 -14.10 14.27
N ARG A 52 19.74 -15.10 13.82
CA ARG A 52 19.36 -15.99 12.71
C ARG A 52 19.11 -17.43 13.12
N GLU A 53 19.57 -17.84 14.29
CA GLU A 53 19.51 -19.22 14.74
C GLU A 53 18.36 -19.41 15.74
N SER A 54 17.64 -20.52 15.62
CA SER A 54 16.49 -20.83 16.49
C SER A 54 16.90 -21.26 17.91
N GLY A 55 18.16 -21.66 18.09
CA GLY A 55 18.71 -22.17 19.35
C GLY A 55 19.71 -21.21 20.00
N THR A 56 19.67 -19.92 19.67
CA THR A 56 20.55 -18.93 20.31
C THR A 56 20.18 -18.78 21.78
N ASP A 57 21.11 -19.13 22.66
CA ASP A 57 21.02 -18.83 24.08
C ASP A 57 21.48 -17.39 24.34
N PHE A 58 20.64 -16.62 25.02
CA PHE A 58 20.95 -15.24 25.38
C PHE A 58 21.44 -15.15 26.82
N ALA A 59 22.56 -14.47 27.03
CA ALA A 59 23.04 -14.27 28.40
C ALA A 59 22.04 -13.38 29.17
N PRO A 60 21.82 -13.61 30.49
CA PRO A 60 20.84 -12.85 31.27
C PRO A 60 21.05 -11.33 31.27
N THR A 61 22.30 -10.89 31.11
CA THR A 61 22.72 -9.48 31.07
C THR A 61 22.89 -8.93 29.67
N GLN A 62 22.66 -9.75 28.63
CA GLN A 62 22.77 -9.33 27.24
C GLN A 62 21.63 -8.37 26.89
N GLU A 63 21.97 -7.26 26.24
CA GLU A 63 20.99 -6.34 25.69
C GLU A 63 20.49 -6.89 24.35
N ILE A 64 19.17 -6.93 24.19
CA ILE A 64 18.49 -7.43 23.01
C ILE A 64 17.58 -6.31 22.52
N GLU A 65 17.73 -5.95 21.25
CA GLU A 65 16.79 -5.07 20.57
C GLU A 65 15.65 -5.92 19.99
N VAL A 66 14.42 -5.57 20.35
CA VAL A 66 13.21 -6.26 19.93
C VAL A 66 12.51 -5.41 18.87
N TYR A 67 12.31 -5.98 17.68
CA TYR A 67 11.65 -5.35 16.54
C TYR A 67 10.31 -6.03 16.28
N PRO A 68 9.17 -5.43 16.67
CA PRO A 68 7.86 -6.05 16.48
C PRO A 68 7.59 -6.39 15.00
N ASP A 69 7.12 -7.62 14.76
CA ASP A 69 6.81 -8.17 13.44
C ASP A 69 5.30 -8.10 13.18
N THR A 70 4.84 -6.90 12.84
CA THR A 70 3.44 -6.63 12.52
C THR A 70 3.23 -6.17 11.09
N PRO A 71 2.13 -6.59 10.42
CA PRO A 71 1.89 -6.26 9.02
C PRO A 71 1.45 -4.81 8.75
N TRP A 72 0.84 -4.12 9.71
CA TRP A 72 0.20 -2.80 9.52
C TRP A 72 1.12 -1.60 9.75
N GLY A 73 2.43 -1.80 9.89
CA GLY A 73 3.42 -0.74 10.02
C GLY A 73 4.58 -1.10 10.94
N ALA A 74 5.71 -0.40 10.75
CA ALA A 74 6.86 -0.51 11.64
C ALA A 74 6.49 0.09 13.01
N GLN A 75 6.57 -0.74 14.05
CA GLN A 75 6.50 -0.26 15.43
C GLN A 75 7.90 0.15 15.89
N GLU A 76 7.96 1.07 16.86
CA GLU A 76 9.23 1.48 17.46
C GLU A 76 9.93 0.26 18.11
N PRO A 77 11.16 -0.06 17.70
CA PRO A 77 11.97 -1.06 18.37
C PRO A 77 12.28 -0.63 19.79
N TYR A 78 12.45 -1.58 20.70
CA TYR A 78 12.84 -1.31 22.07
C TYR A 78 13.97 -2.23 22.53
N ARG A 79 14.71 -1.79 23.55
CA ARG A 79 15.83 -2.55 24.11
C ARG A 79 15.50 -3.08 25.48
N THR A 80 15.89 -4.31 25.76
CA THR A 80 15.70 -4.93 27.06
C THR A 80 16.76 -5.99 27.32
N LEU A 81 16.81 -6.50 28.55
CA LEU A 81 17.78 -7.52 28.94
C LEU A 81 17.20 -8.92 28.72
N GLY A 82 18.04 -9.87 28.29
CA GLY A 82 17.64 -11.27 28.05
C GLY A 82 16.89 -11.89 29.23
N ARG A 83 17.29 -11.61 30.48
CA ARG A 83 16.60 -12.12 31.69
C ARG A 83 15.14 -11.71 31.86
N ARG A 84 14.69 -10.68 31.14
CA ARG A 84 13.31 -10.18 31.18
C ARG A 84 12.42 -10.82 30.11
N LEU A 85 13.03 -11.49 29.13
CA LEU A 85 12.34 -12.07 28.00
C LEU A 85 12.18 -13.58 28.15
N GLU A 86 11.00 -14.06 27.80
CA GLU A 86 10.76 -15.44 27.41
C GLU A 86 10.67 -15.47 25.89
N ILE A 87 11.52 -16.27 25.25
CA ILE A 87 11.72 -16.27 23.79
C ILE A 87 11.43 -17.67 23.27
N THR A 88 10.47 -17.77 22.35
CA THR A 88 10.12 -19.00 21.66
C THR A 88 10.24 -18.79 20.17
N TYR A 89 11.01 -19.65 19.49
CA TYR A 89 11.20 -19.56 18.05
C TYR A 89 9.90 -19.81 17.25
N GLU A 90 9.67 -19.00 16.22
CA GLU A 90 8.62 -19.19 15.22
C GLU A 90 9.26 -19.54 13.87
N THR A 91 8.82 -20.65 13.26
CA THR A 91 9.32 -21.02 11.93
C THR A 91 8.84 -20.03 10.86
N GLY A 92 9.61 -19.87 9.77
CA GLY A 92 9.21 -18.99 8.67
C GLY A 92 7.87 -19.37 8.01
N ALA A 93 7.47 -20.65 8.05
CA ALA A 93 6.15 -21.09 7.58
C ALA A 93 5.03 -20.58 8.49
N MET A 94 5.19 -20.68 9.81
CA MET A 94 4.25 -20.16 10.79
C MET A 94 4.14 -18.64 10.73
N ARG A 95 5.28 -17.95 10.58
CA ARG A 95 5.34 -16.49 10.40
C ARG A 95 4.48 -16.05 9.22
N ARG A 96 4.65 -16.68 8.05
CA ARG A 96 3.85 -16.38 6.84
C ARG A 96 2.36 -16.58 7.08
N GLU A 97 1.99 -17.69 7.71
CA GLU A 97 0.59 -17.99 8.02
C GLU A 97 -0.03 -16.95 8.94
N ARG A 98 0.68 -16.62 10.03
CA ARG A 98 0.25 -15.61 11.00
C ARG A 98 0.08 -14.25 10.33
N LEU A 99 1.07 -13.80 9.56
CA LEU A 99 1.01 -12.50 8.87
C LEU A 99 -0.15 -12.47 7.86
N ARG A 100 -0.37 -13.55 7.10
CA ARG A 100 -1.52 -13.65 6.18
C ARG A 100 -2.84 -13.51 6.93
N LYS A 101 -3.02 -14.30 7.99
CA LYS A 101 -4.22 -14.25 8.81
C LYS A 101 -4.45 -12.87 9.44
N SER A 102 -3.38 -12.23 9.91
CA SER A 102 -3.45 -10.86 10.43
C SER A 102 -3.93 -9.84 9.39
N TRP A 103 -3.51 -9.98 8.12
CA TRP A 103 -4.04 -9.14 7.05
C TRP A 103 -5.52 -9.41 6.77
N GLU A 104 -5.91 -10.68 6.73
CA GLU A 104 -7.31 -11.10 6.53
C GLU A 104 -8.23 -10.60 7.65
N ASP A 105 -7.79 -10.71 8.91
CA ASP A 105 -8.51 -10.22 10.09
C ASP A 105 -8.71 -8.69 10.05
N LEU A 106 -7.81 -7.95 9.38
CA LEU A 106 -7.93 -6.51 9.12
C LEU A 106 -8.78 -6.18 7.88
N GLY A 107 -9.35 -7.19 7.21
CA GLY A 107 -10.20 -7.00 6.03
C GLY A 107 -9.42 -6.82 4.73
N TYR A 108 -8.15 -7.24 4.67
CA TYR A 108 -7.35 -7.21 3.45
C TYR A 108 -7.41 -8.55 2.71
N VAL A 109 -7.26 -8.48 1.38
CA VAL A 109 -7.10 -9.63 0.50
C VAL A 109 -5.84 -9.46 -0.33
N PHE A 110 -5.11 -10.55 -0.54
CA PHE A 110 -3.93 -10.54 -1.41
C PHE A 110 -4.36 -10.61 -2.87
N ARG A 111 -3.88 -9.68 -3.69
CA ARG A 111 -4.11 -9.68 -5.14
C ARG A 111 -2.80 -9.47 -5.89
N GLU A 112 -2.69 -10.12 -7.04
CA GLU A 112 -1.61 -9.85 -7.98
C GLU A 112 -1.85 -8.50 -8.67
N THR A 113 -0.86 -7.62 -8.61
CA THR A 113 -0.83 -6.32 -9.27
C THR A 113 0.37 -6.25 -10.22
N PRO A 114 0.47 -5.26 -11.12
CA PRO A 114 1.67 -5.09 -11.94
C PRO A 114 2.96 -4.94 -11.13
N GLY A 115 2.86 -4.51 -9.86
CA GLY A 115 3.97 -4.42 -8.91
C GLY A 115 4.17 -5.67 -8.05
N GLY A 116 3.59 -6.81 -8.42
CA GLY A 116 3.60 -8.05 -7.66
C GLY A 116 2.36 -8.24 -6.78
N TRP A 117 2.38 -9.29 -5.96
CA TRP A 117 1.35 -9.52 -4.94
C TRP A 117 1.32 -8.37 -3.94
N ARG A 118 0.13 -7.91 -3.54
CA ARG A 118 -0.06 -6.86 -2.53
C ARG A 118 -1.33 -7.10 -1.70
N PRO A 119 -1.33 -6.75 -0.41
CA PRO A 119 -2.56 -6.67 0.36
C PRO A 119 -3.37 -5.46 -0.11
N ILE A 120 -4.65 -5.65 -0.42
CA ILE A 120 -5.61 -4.62 -0.82
C ILE A 120 -6.82 -4.74 0.09
N LEU A 121 -7.40 -3.62 0.53
CA LEU A 121 -8.63 -3.65 1.31
C LEU A 121 -9.72 -4.37 0.51
N LYS A 122 -10.45 -5.29 1.15
CA LYS A 122 -11.46 -6.12 0.48
C LYS A 122 -12.51 -5.28 -0.25
N ASP A 123 -12.97 -4.21 0.38
CA ASP A 123 -13.97 -3.31 -0.21
C ASP A 123 -13.48 -2.65 -1.50
N ASP A 124 -12.20 -2.25 -1.55
CA ASP A 124 -11.57 -1.68 -2.73
C ASP A 124 -11.40 -2.73 -3.84
N ALA A 125 -11.00 -3.95 -3.46
CA ALA A 125 -10.89 -5.05 -4.40
C ALA A 125 -12.25 -5.39 -5.02
N ASP A 126 -13.31 -5.48 -4.21
CA ASP A 126 -14.66 -5.76 -4.66
C ASP A 126 -15.22 -4.61 -5.52
N HIS A 127 -14.88 -3.35 -5.19
CA HIS A 127 -15.24 -2.20 -6.00
C HIS A 127 -14.56 -2.25 -7.38
N ALA A 128 -13.26 -2.56 -7.42
CA ALA A 128 -12.50 -2.70 -8.66
C ALA A 128 -13.06 -3.84 -9.53
N ASP A 129 -13.41 -4.97 -8.94
CA ASP A 129 -13.99 -6.11 -9.66
C ASP A 129 -15.38 -5.78 -10.24
N ARG A 130 -16.23 -5.06 -9.49
CA ARG A 130 -17.50 -4.54 -10.03
C ARG A 130 -17.30 -3.56 -11.19
N ALA A 131 -16.34 -2.64 -11.07
CA ALA A 131 -16.03 -1.68 -12.13
C ALA A 131 -15.55 -2.39 -13.41
N ARG A 132 -14.69 -3.40 -13.28
CA ARG A 132 -14.24 -4.22 -14.42
C ARG A 132 -15.40 -4.95 -15.08
N ALA A 133 -16.28 -5.57 -14.28
CA ALA A 133 -17.46 -6.26 -14.80
C ALA A 133 -18.39 -5.33 -15.60
N LEU A 134 -18.58 -4.09 -15.14
CA LEU A 134 -19.36 -3.08 -15.86
C LEU A 134 -18.70 -2.68 -17.19
N VAL A 135 -17.38 -2.43 -17.20
CA VAL A 135 -16.66 -2.09 -18.43
C VAL A 135 -16.71 -3.25 -19.43
N GLU A 136 -16.56 -4.49 -18.97
CA GLU A 136 -16.71 -5.67 -19.82
C GLU A 136 -18.12 -5.82 -20.37
N ALA A 137 -19.15 -5.57 -19.55
CA ALA A 137 -20.54 -5.60 -19.99
C ALA A 137 -20.83 -4.56 -21.07
N VAL A 138 -20.36 -3.32 -20.90
CA VAL A 138 -20.49 -2.24 -21.90
C VAL A 138 -19.75 -2.60 -23.19
N ARG A 139 -18.53 -3.17 -23.10
CA ARG A 139 -17.77 -3.60 -24.28
C ARG A 139 -18.42 -4.74 -25.05
N ARG A 140 -19.10 -5.65 -24.35
CA ARG A 140 -19.82 -6.78 -24.96
C ARG A 140 -21.19 -6.39 -25.50
N GLN A 141 -21.69 -5.20 -25.16
CA GLN A 141 -22.96 -4.71 -25.69
C GLN A 141 -22.75 -4.29 -27.15
N PRO A 142 -23.30 -5.03 -28.13
CA PRO A 142 -23.24 -4.58 -29.52
C PRO A 142 -24.00 -3.25 -29.62
N ALA A 143 -23.51 -2.34 -30.46
CA ALA A 143 -24.21 -1.09 -30.78
C ALA A 143 -25.54 -1.41 -31.47
N ALA A 144 -26.58 -1.64 -30.68
CA ALA A 144 -27.93 -1.92 -31.16
C ALA A 144 -28.93 -1.08 -30.36
N ALA A 145 -28.96 0.23 -30.66
CA ALA A 145 -30.14 1.08 -30.61
C ALA A 145 -29.79 2.47 -31.15
N ALA A 146 -29.31 2.53 -32.39
CA ALA A 146 -29.44 3.73 -33.22
C ALA A 146 -30.35 3.39 -34.41
N GLU A 147 -31.51 2.76 -34.15
CA GLU A 147 -32.54 2.54 -35.15
C GLU A 147 -33.89 2.30 -34.46
N SER A 148 -34.65 3.38 -34.32
CA SER A 148 -36.11 3.37 -34.14
C SER A 148 -36.63 4.75 -34.56
N GLY A 149 -36.45 5.07 -35.84
CA GLY A 149 -37.29 6.04 -36.51
C GLY A 149 -38.59 5.35 -36.91
N ALA A 150 -39.72 5.77 -36.34
CA ALA A 150 -41.05 5.85 -36.97
C ALA A 150 -42.12 6.02 -35.87
N GLY A 151 -42.69 7.21 -35.78
CA GLY A 151 -43.76 7.52 -34.83
C GLY A 151 -44.15 8.99 -34.86
N THR A 152 -44.58 9.47 -36.02
CA THR A 152 -45.14 10.81 -36.25
C THR A 152 -46.34 11.09 -35.34
N ALA A 153 -46.26 12.15 -34.53
CA ALA A 153 -47.41 12.93 -34.09
C ALA A 153 -47.00 14.42 -34.17
N PRO A 154 -47.67 15.26 -34.99
CA PRO A 154 -47.34 16.67 -35.08
C PRO A 154 -47.99 17.41 -33.90
N VAL A 155 -47.20 17.80 -32.92
CA VAL A 155 -47.59 18.82 -31.94
C VAL A 155 -47.03 20.15 -32.39
N ALA A 156 -47.91 21.14 -32.48
CA ALA A 156 -47.68 22.49 -32.98
C ALA A 156 -46.45 23.20 -32.36
N PRO A 157 -45.85 24.19 -33.05
CA PRO A 157 -44.65 24.86 -32.57
C PRO A 157 -45.02 25.84 -31.45
N GLN A 158 -44.59 25.54 -30.22
CA GLN A 158 -44.53 26.53 -29.16
C GLN A 158 -43.17 27.22 -29.22
N GLU A 159 -43.22 28.49 -29.56
CA GLU A 159 -42.13 29.44 -29.59
C GLU A 159 -41.58 29.64 -28.17
N ALA A 160 -40.30 29.29 -27.94
CA ALA A 160 -39.57 29.66 -26.73
C ALA A 160 -38.07 29.87 -27.05
N ALA A 161 -37.71 31.15 -27.16
CA ALA A 161 -36.42 31.83 -26.99
C ALA A 161 -35.07 31.07 -27.17
N PRO A 162 -34.13 31.61 -27.97
CA PRO A 162 -32.75 31.12 -28.04
C PRO A 162 -31.90 31.78 -26.93
N GLY A 163 -31.19 31.01 -26.10
CA GLY A 163 -30.34 31.63 -25.08
C GLY A 163 -29.43 30.71 -24.26
N GLY A 164 -28.23 30.41 -24.79
CA GLY A 164 -27.01 30.49 -23.97
C GLY A 164 -26.60 29.33 -23.07
N GLY A 165 -26.80 28.07 -23.49
CA GLY A 165 -26.36 26.89 -22.68
C GLY A 165 -24.90 26.45 -22.83
N ARG A 166 -24.15 26.98 -23.81
CA ARG A 166 -22.79 26.47 -24.13
C ARG A 166 -21.64 27.14 -23.37
N GLY A 167 -21.86 28.27 -22.71
CA GLY A 167 -20.81 29.00 -21.98
C GLY A 167 -20.53 28.49 -20.56
N ARG A 168 -21.51 27.87 -19.89
CA ARG A 168 -21.38 27.44 -18.48
C ARG A 168 -20.54 26.18 -18.29
N ILE A 169 -20.57 25.25 -19.24
CA ILE A 169 -19.80 24.00 -19.18
C ILE A 169 -18.31 24.27 -19.44
N LEU A 170 -18.00 25.19 -20.36
CA LEU A 170 -16.62 25.63 -20.62
C LEU A 170 -16.05 26.45 -19.44
N ALA A 171 -16.85 27.28 -18.78
CA ALA A 171 -16.42 28.04 -17.61
C ALA A 171 -16.13 27.15 -16.38
N GLN A 172 -16.90 26.07 -16.17
CA GLN A 172 -16.63 25.12 -15.07
C GLN A 172 -15.38 24.27 -15.33
N GLY A 173 -15.11 23.88 -16.58
CA GLY A 173 -13.88 23.15 -16.94
C GLY A 173 -12.61 24.00 -16.77
N ALA A 174 -12.67 25.28 -17.14
CA ALA A 174 -11.54 26.20 -16.99
C ALA A 174 -11.21 26.50 -15.51
N PHE A 175 -12.22 26.56 -14.63
CA PHE A 175 -12.02 26.82 -13.21
C PHE A 175 -11.33 25.65 -12.48
N LEU A 176 -11.69 24.41 -12.80
CA LEU A 176 -11.06 23.21 -12.21
C LEU A 176 -9.60 23.04 -12.66
N LEU A 177 -9.28 23.37 -13.92
CA LEU A 177 -7.90 23.35 -14.42
C LEU A 177 -7.04 24.46 -13.81
N ALA A 178 -7.60 25.65 -13.57
CA ALA A 178 -6.88 26.75 -12.94
C ALA A 178 -6.56 26.45 -11.45
N VAL A 179 -7.53 25.91 -10.70
CA VAL A 179 -7.32 25.56 -9.28
C VAL A 179 -6.33 24.39 -9.14
N GLY A 180 -6.45 23.37 -9.99
CA GLY A 180 -5.51 22.24 -10.00
C GLY A 180 -4.09 22.65 -10.37
N GLY A 181 -3.92 23.54 -11.35
CA GLY A 181 -2.61 24.08 -11.74
C GLY A 181 -1.95 24.91 -10.65
N VAL A 182 -2.71 25.74 -9.93
CA VAL A 182 -2.19 26.55 -8.81
C VAL A 182 -1.78 25.67 -7.63
N LEU A 183 -2.55 24.64 -7.29
CA LEU A 183 -2.20 23.68 -6.24
C LEU A 183 -0.94 22.89 -6.59
N LEU A 184 -0.83 22.39 -7.82
CA LEU A 184 0.36 21.69 -8.30
C LEU A 184 1.60 22.61 -8.27
N TRP A 185 1.46 23.87 -8.70
CA TRP A 185 2.53 24.86 -8.65
C TRP A 185 2.97 25.18 -7.21
N LEU A 186 2.05 25.31 -6.26
CA LEU A 186 2.38 25.54 -4.85
C LEU A 186 3.11 24.36 -4.20
N VAL A 187 2.72 23.12 -4.53
CA VAL A 187 3.41 21.91 -4.06
C VAL A 187 4.83 21.83 -4.62
N VAL A 188 5.00 22.07 -5.93
CA VAL A 188 6.31 22.09 -6.58
C VAL A 188 7.18 23.22 -6.02
N LYS A 189 6.63 24.42 -5.83
CA LYS A 189 7.35 25.56 -5.25
C LYS A 189 7.83 25.25 -3.82
N LYS A 190 7.00 24.61 -3.00
CA LYS A 190 7.36 24.25 -1.61
C LYS A 190 8.44 23.16 -1.56
N LEU A 191 8.44 22.22 -2.50
CA LEU A 191 9.44 21.15 -2.61
C LEU A 191 10.79 21.66 -3.12
N ILE A 192 10.81 22.60 -4.05
CA ILE A 192 12.05 23.08 -4.69
C ILE A 192 12.69 24.25 -3.94
N LEU A 193 11.90 25.15 -3.33
CA LEU A 193 12.42 26.33 -2.60
C LEU A 193 12.46 26.14 -1.07
N GLY A 194 12.13 24.93 -0.59
CA GLY A 194 12.12 24.57 0.83
C GLY A 194 13.48 24.17 1.40
N GLU A 195 14.55 24.21 0.62
CA GLU A 195 15.91 23.99 1.11
C GLU A 195 16.37 25.22 1.89
N LYS A 196 16.13 25.20 3.20
CA LYS A 196 16.84 26.07 4.14
C LYS A 196 18.34 25.79 3.97
N PRO A 197 19.19 26.80 3.71
CA PRO A 197 20.62 26.60 3.72
C PRO A 197 21.04 26.15 5.12
N TRP A 198 21.75 25.02 5.16
CA TRP A 198 22.34 24.45 6.36
C TRP A 198 23.29 25.48 6.99
N THR A 199 22.95 25.96 8.18
CA THR A 199 23.86 26.75 9.03
C THR A 199 24.68 25.77 9.88
N PRO A 200 26.01 25.68 9.73
CA PRO A 200 26.83 24.96 10.68
C PRO A 200 26.70 25.61 12.06
N VAL A 201 26.35 24.81 13.06
CA VAL A 201 26.44 25.20 14.48
C VAL A 201 27.93 25.33 14.80
N GLN A 202 28.36 26.54 15.18
CA GLN A 202 29.65 26.80 15.84
C GLN A 202 29.52 26.57 17.35
#